data_AF-A0A924CNB6-F1
#
_entry.id   AF-A0A924CNB6-F1
#
_cell.length_a   1.000
_cell.length_b   1.000
_cell.length_c   1.000
_cell.angle_alpha   90.00
_cell.angle_beta   90.00
_cell.angle_gamma   90.00
#
_symmetry.space_group_name_H-M   'P 1'
#
loop_
_entity.id
_entity.type
_entity.pdbx_description
1 polymer ?
#
loop_
_entity_poly.entity_id
_entity_poly.type
_entity_poly.pdbx_seq_one_letter_code
_entity_poly.pdbx_strand_id
1 'polypeptide(L)'
;MKKFEQEQYVLFEQAEIEGYIGEFLGIGLRESRGVLKAIESQHGLLIERSQKVWTFSHLTFQEYLVAKQFCDQANWKNLATHIVELHWKEVFLLASESPDKADLFKEFKYSHSWSSEVRYWIDDTEFNLEII
;
A
#
# COMPACT_ATOMS: atom_id res chain seq x y z
N MET A 1 -18.25 -0.13 21.17
CA MET A 1 -17.77 -0.16 19.77
C MET A 1 -16.25 -0.14 19.78
N LYS A 2 -15.59 -1.28 19.57
CA LYS A 2 -14.12 -1.39 19.36
C LYS A 2 -13.82 -1.32 17.85
N LYS A 3 -14.17 -0.22 17.18
CA LYS A 3 -14.18 -0.19 15.70
C LYS A 3 -12.96 0.44 15.01
N PHE A 4 -11.98 1.02 15.70
CA PHE A 4 -10.93 1.78 15.01
C PHE A 4 -9.53 1.77 15.65
N GLU A 5 -9.16 0.70 16.36
CA GLU A 5 -7.73 0.43 16.60
C GLU A 5 -7.23 -0.41 15.42
N GLN A 6 -6.96 0.25 14.30
CA GLN A 6 -6.21 -0.33 13.20
C GLN A 6 -4.76 0.13 13.37
N GLU A 7 -3.91 -0.75 13.90
CA GLU A 7 -2.45 -0.56 14.05
C GLU A 7 -1.71 -0.42 12.70
N GLN A 8 -2.42 -0.47 11.57
CA GLN A 8 -1.87 -0.61 10.22
C GLN A 8 -1.68 0.72 9.47
N TYR A 9 -2.21 1.83 9.98
CA TYR A 9 -2.06 3.11 9.32
C TYR A 9 -0.65 3.64 9.47
N VAL A 10 -0.01 3.96 8.34
CA VAL A 10 1.26 4.68 8.35
C VAL A 10 1.04 6.09 8.87
N LEU A 11 1.95 6.56 9.74
CA LEU A 11 1.95 7.90 10.28
C LEU A 11 3.12 8.68 9.67
N PHE A 12 2.84 9.89 9.25
CA PHE A 12 3.83 10.80 8.69
C PHE A 12 3.93 12.07 9.54
N GLU A 13 5.12 12.62 9.64
CA GLU A 13 5.27 13.99 10.12
C GLU A 13 4.84 14.96 9.03
N GLN A 14 4.20 16.07 9.42
CA GLN A 14 3.77 17.09 8.46
C GLN A 14 4.91 17.62 7.60
N ALA A 15 6.10 17.81 8.19
CA ALA A 15 7.27 18.31 7.46
C ALA A 15 7.74 17.32 6.39
N GLU A 16 7.56 16.02 6.62
CA GLU A 16 7.90 14.96 5.66
C GLU A 16 7.03 15.07 4.40
N ILE A 17 5.70 15.14 4.57
CA ILE A 17 4.77 15.26 3.44
C ILE A 17 4.93 16.61 2.73
N GLU A 18 5.09 17.69 3.48
CA GLU A 18 5.38 19.02 2.90
C GLU A 18 6.66 18.99 2.05
N GLY A 19 7.65 18.20 2.45
CA GLY A 19 8.87 17.92 1.70
C GLY A 19 8.58 17.19 0.39
N TYR A 20 7.88 16.04 0.45
CA TYR A 20 7.52 15.28 -0.75
C TYR A 20 6.69 16.10 -1.75
N ILE A 21 5.71 16.86 -1.27
CA ILE A 21 4.90 17.74 -2.12
C ILE A 21 5.76 18.85 -2.74
N GLY A 22 6.61 19.48 -1.93
CA GLY A 22 7.51 20.55 -2.38
C GLY A 22 8.47 20.08 -3.46
N GLU A 23 9.08 18.90 -3.26
CA GLU A 23 9.98 18.27 -4.23
C GLU A 23 9.23 17.90 -5.52
N PHE A 24 8.10 17.22 -5.41
CA PHE A 24 7.34 16.73 -6.57
C PHE A 24 6.80 17.88 -7.45
N LEU A 25 6.33 18.97 -6.83
CA LEU A 25 5.74 20.11 -7.55
C LEU A 25 6.74 21.23 -7.84
N GLY A 26 7.96 21.18 -7.29
CA GLY A 26 8.96 22.25 -7.41
C GLY A 26 8.53 23.55 -6.72
N ILE A 27 7.84 23.46 -5.57
CA ILE A 27 7.28 24.60 -4.83
C ILE A 27 7.90 24.76 -3.43
N GLY A 28 7.75 25.95 -2.85
CA GLY A 28 8.25 26.26 -1.51
C GLY A 28 7.41 25.62 -0.38
N LEU A 29 7.95 25.65 0.83
CA LEU A 29 7.32 25.08 2.04
C LEU A 29 5.94 25.68 2.35
N ARG A 30 5.74 26.98 2.07
CA ARG A 30 4.47 27.65 2.35
C ARG A 30 3.38 27.17 1.40
N GLU A 31 3.73 27.01 0.14
CA GLU A 31 2.87 26.51 -0.92
C GLU A 31 2.57 25.02 -0.71
N SER A 32 3.58 24.21 -0.39
CA SER A 32 3.39 22.77 -0.13
C SER A 32 2.50 22.51 1.08
N ARG A 33 2.59 23.33 2.14
CA ARG A 33 1.63 23.33 3.25
C ARG A 33 0.20 23.64 2.80
N GLY A 34 0.05 24.62 1.91
CA GLY A 34 -1.25 24.96 1.32
C GLY A 34 -1.84 23.79 0.53
N VAL A 35 -1.02 23.11 -0.26
CA VAL A 35 -1.40 21.90 -1.00
C VAL A 35 -1.76 20.76 -0.06
N LEU A 36 -0.99 20.49 0.99
CA LEU A 36 -1.31 19.46 1.98
C LEU A 36 -2.69 19.71 2.63
N LYS A 37 -3.00 20.96 2.96
CA LYS A 37 -4.32 21.34 3.48
C LYS A 37 -5.45 21.25 2.43
N ALA A 38 -5.14 21.46 1.14
CA ALA A 38 -6.08 21.20 0.06
C ALA A 38 -6.34 19.69 -0.12
N ILE A 39 -5.31 18.85 -0.03
CA ILE A 39 -5.44 17.38 -0.05
C ILE A 39 -6.37 16.91 1.06
N GLU A 40 -6.22 17.44 2.27
CA GLU A 40 -7.10 17.15 3.40
C GLU A 40 -8.57 17.53 3.14
N SER A 41 -8.80 18.79 2.76
CA SER A 41 -10.14 19.37 2.72
C SER A 41 -10.93 19.06 1.45
N GLN A 42 -10.26 18.76 0.33
CA GLN A 42 -10.90 18.62 -0.97
C GLN A 42 -10.84 17.19 -1.51
N HIS A 43 -9.72 16.50 -1.29
CA HIS A 43 -9.49 15.18 -1.90
C HIS A 43 -9.67 14.03 -0.91
N GLY A 44 -9.57 14.32 0.40
CA GLY A 44 -9.77 13.33 1.44
C GLY A 44 -8.83 12.14 1.30
N LEU A 45 -7.61 12.33 0.77
CA LEU A 45 -6.61 11.27 0.65
C LEU A 45 -5.81 11.12 1.95
N LEU A 46 -5.41 12.24 2.53
CA LEU A 46 -4.68 12.33 3.80
C LEU A 46 -5.50 13.13 4.80
N ILE A 47 -5.36 12.82 6.09
CA ILE A 47 -5.99 13.55 7.20
C ILE A 47 -4.98 13.82 8.32
N GLU A 48 -5.14 14.93 9.02
CA GLU A 48 -4.38 15.21 10.24
C GLU A 48 -5.02 14.47 11.43
N ARG A 49 -4.29 13.51 12.03
CA ARG A 49 -4.77 12.68 13.15
C ARG A 49 -4.49 13.29 14.51
N SER A 50 -3.36 13.96 14.62
CA SER A 50 -2.96 14.75 15.77
C SER A 50 -2.05 15.87 15.26
N GLN A 51 -1.68 16.80 16.15
CA GLN A 51 -0.96 18.01 15.75
C GLN A 51 0.29 17.67 14.92
N LYS A 52 0.29 18.06 13.65
CA LYS A 52 1.35 17.81 12.65
C LYS A 52 1.65 16.33 12.38
N VAL A 53 0.72 15.42 12.69
CA VAL A 53 0.82 14.00 12.37
C VAL A 53 -0.30 13.63 11.42
N TRP A 54 0.08 13.03 10.31
CA TRP A 54 -0.78 12.78 9.17
C TRP A 54 -0.85 11.30 8.84
N THR A 55 -1.93 10.87 8.20
CA THR A 55 -2.11 9.51 7.71
C THR A 55 -3.07 9.48 6.53
N PHE A 56 -3.19 8.33 5.85
CA PHE A 56 -4.24 8.11 4.87
C PHE A 56 -5.62 8.14 5.51
N SER A 57 -6.58 8.81 4.86
CA SER A 57 -7.97 8.85 5.30
C SER A 57 -8.61 7.45 5.39
N HIS A 58 -8.15 6.54 4.54
CA HIS A 58 -8.63 5.17 4.41
C HIS A 58 -7.48 4.21 4.13
N LEU A 59 -7.50 3.06 4.80
CA LEU A 59 -6.52 1.99 4.64
C LEU A 59 -6.44 1.51 3.18
N THR A 60 -7.57 1.49 2.47
CA THR A 60 -7.64 1.09 1.06
C THR A 60 -6.78 1.96 0.14
N PHE A 61 -6.64 3.27 0.42
CA PHE A 61 -5.73 4.12 -0.35
C PHE A 61 -4.27 3.77 -0.08
N GLN A 62 -3.93 3.49 1.18
CA GLN A 62 -2.59 3.04 1.55
C GLN A 62 -2.26 1.72 0.85
N GLU A 63 -3.14 0.72 0.94
CA GLU A 63 -2.96 -0.60 0.33
C GLU A 63 -2.83 -0.51 -1.19
N TYR A 64 -3.68 0.29 -1.84
CA TYR A 64 -3.62 0.51 -3.29
C TYR A 64 -2.33 1.20 -3.73
N LEU A 65 -1.93 2.28 -3.07
CA LEU A 65 -0.72 3.01 -3.45
C LEU A 65 0.54 2.18 -3.22
N VAL A 66 0.58 1.38 -2.15
CA VAL A 66 1.67 0.43 -1.91
C VAL A 66 1.70 -0.64 -2.99
N ALA A 67 0.57 -1.27 -3.31
CA ALA A 67 0.49 -2.27 -4.37
C ALA A 67 0.95 -1.70 -5.72
N LYS A 68 0.43 -0.52 -6.08
CA LYS A 68 0.83 0.20 -7.28
C LYS A 68 2.33 0.47 -7.33
N GLN A 69 2.94 0.89 -6.22
CA GLN A 69 4.39 1.13 -6.17
C GLN A 69 5.20 -0.14 -6.47
N PHE A 70 4.79 -1.29 -5.91
CA PHE A 70 5.44 -2.57 -6.22
C PHE A 70 5.27 -2.96 -7.68
N CYS A 71 4.10 -2.73 -8.27
CA CYS A 71 3.85 -2.96 -9.68
C CYS A 71 4.71 -2.07 -10.57
N ASP A 72 4.72 -0.76 -10.31
CA ASP A 72 5.47 0.22 -11.12
C ASP A 72 6.99 -0.02 -11.07
N GLN A 73 7.51 -0.57 -9.96
CA GLN A 73 8.92 -0.94 -9.80
C GLN A 73 9.26 -2.38 -10.18
N ALA A 74 8.27 -3.21 -10.52
CA ALA A 74 8.40 -4.66 -10.69
C ALA A 74 9.16 -5.35 -9.52
N ASN A 75 8.99 -4.86 -8.29
CA ASN A 75 9.75 -5.33 -7.12
C ASN A 75 9.06 -6.52 -6.42
N TRP A 76 8.73 -7.54 -7.21
CA TRP A 76 7.93 -8.68 -6.81
C TRP A 76 8.56 -9.55 -5.73
N LYS A 77 9.89 -9.68 -5.77
CA LYS A 77 10.64 -10.45 -4.79
C LYS A 77 10.47 -9.90 -3.39
N ASN A 78 10.52 -8.56 -3.24
CA ASN A 78 10.34 -7.92 -1.95
C ASN A 78 8.89 -8.07 -1.49
N LEU A 79 7.92 -7.80 -2.38
CA LEU A 79 6.51 -8.01 -2.06
C LEU A 79 6.27 -9.44 -1.53
N ALA A 80 6.76 -10.47 -2.25
CA ALA A 80 6.63 -11.88 -1.85
C ALA A 80 7.16 -12.21 -0.45
N THR A 81 8.10 -11.44 0.12
CA THR A 81 8.59 -11.68 1.49
C THR A 81 7.54 -11.40 2.57
N HIS A 82 6.54 -10.57 2.27
CA HIS A 82 5.49 -10.16 3.19
C HIS A 82 4.22 -11.03 3.13
N ILE A 83 4.21 -12.12 2.34
CA ILE A 83 2.99 -12.90 2.04
C ILE A 83 2.33 -13.53 3.27
N VAL A 84 3.11 -13.88 4.29
CA VAL A 84 2.60 -14.50 5.52
C VAL A 84 2.02 -13.46 6.49
N GLU A 85 2.20 -12.17 6.20
CA GLU A 85 1.73 -11.08 7.03
C GLU A 85 0.30 -10.70 6.63
N LEU A 86 -0.66 -10.96 7.50
CA LEU A 86 -2.10 -10.74 7.24
C LEU A 86 -2.44 -9.32 6.76
N HIS A 87 -1.65 -8.32 7.15
CA HIS A 87 -1.87 -6.93 6.80
C HIS A 87 -1.43 -6.56 5.37
N TRP A 88 -0.66 -7.43 4.72
CA TRP A 88 -0.26 -7.26 3.32
C TRP A 88 -1.22 -7.92 2.34
N LYS A 89 -2.19 -8.70 2.83
CA LYS A 89 -3.10 -9.47 1.99
C LYS A 89 -3.73 -8.62 0.88
N GLU A 90 -4.34 -7.49 1.23
CA GLU A 90 -5.01 -6.64 0.25
C GLU A 90 -4.01 -6.02 -0.75
N VAL A 91 -2.79 -5.70 -0.31
CA VAL A 91 -1.71 -5.25 -1.20
C VAL A 91 -1.38 -6.32 -2.24
N PHE A 92 -1.26 -7.59 -1.82
CA PHE A 92 -1.01 -8.70 -2.73
C PHE A 92 -2.15 -8.93 -3.71
N LEU A 93 -3.39 -8.88 -3.23
CA LEU A 93 -4.56 -9.05 -4.09
C LEU A 93 -4.60 -7.96 -5.16
N LEU A 94 -4.44 -6.69 -4.76
CA LEU A 94 -4.38 -5.57 -5.69
C LEU A 94 -3.20 -5.68 -6.67
N ALA A 95 -2.03 -6.12 -6.22
CA ALA A 95 -0.87 -6.32 -7.09
C ALA A 95 -1.09 -7.47 -8.10
N SER A 96 -1.86 -8.50 -7.72
CA SER A 96 -2.17 -9.65 -8.59
C SER A 96 -3.12 -9.32 -9.75
N GLU A 97 -3.79 -8.16 -9.69
CA GLU A 97 -4.61 -7.63 -10.79
C GLU A 97 -3.76 -6.95 -11.88
N SER A 98 -2.47 -6.68 -11.61
CA SER A 98 -1.55 -6.08 -12.56
C SER A 98 -1.31 -6.98 -13.80
N PRO A 99 -1.10 -6.41 -15.01
CA PRO A 99 -0.71 -7.19 -16.18
C PRO A 99 0.51 -8.09 -15.97
N ASP A 100 1.44 -7.67 -15.10
CA ASP A 100 2.70 -8.36 -14.81
C ASP A 100 2.58 -9.40 -13.68
N LYS A 101 1.36 -9.77 -13.28
CA LYS A 101 1.09 -10.74 -12.21
C LYS A 101 1.84 -12.07 -12.35
N ALA A 102 2.15 -12.49 -13.58
CA ALA A 102 2.89 -13.73 -13.82
C ALA A 102 4.27 -13.70 -13.14
N ASP A 103 4.95 -12.55 -13.11
CA ASP A 103 6.25 -12.42 -12.47
C ASP A 103 6.12 -12.37 -10.94
N LEU A 104 5.04 -11.77 -10.42
CA LEU A 104 4.68 -11.88 -9.01
C LEU A 104 4.50 -13.34 -8.58
N PHE A 105 3.70 -14.12 -9.33
CA PHE A 105 3.46 -15.53 -9.01
C PHE A 105 4.73 -16.39 -9.16
N LYS A 106 5.64 -16.06 -10.08
CA LYS A 106 6.95 -16.73 -10.19
C LYS A 106 7.78 -16.51 -8.92
N GLU A 107 8.02 -15.26 -8.54
CA GLU A 107 8.80 -14.94 -7.33
C GLU A 107 8.17 -15.58 -6.08
N PHE A 108 6.84 -15.61 -6.04
CA PHE A 108 6.09 -16.30 -5.00
C PHE A 108 6.37 -17.81 -4.97
N LYS A 109 6.34 -18.49 -6.14
CA LYS A 109 6.69 -19.93 -6.26
C LYS A 109 8.12 -20.23 -5.78
N TYR A 110 9.07 -19.31 -6.01
CA TYR A 110 10.48 -19.48 -5.63
C TYR A 110 10.77 -19.15 -4.16
N SER A 111 9.95 -18.29 -3.54
CA SER A 111 9.97 -18.11 -2.10
C SER A 111 9.49 -19.40 -1.44
N HIS A 112 10.37 -20.10 -0.71
CA HIS A 112 10.16 -21.45 -0.16
C HIS A 112 9.07 -21.56 0.93
N SER A 113 8.13 -20.61 1.01
CA SER A 113 7.15 -20.45 2.08
C SER A 113 5.75 -20.89 1.65
N TRP A 114 5.60 -22.13 1.20
CA TRP A 114 4.28 -22.76 1.08
C TRP A 114 3.84 -23.31 2.44
N SER A 115 3.40 -22.45 3.35
CA SER A 115 2.62 -22.92 4.50
C SER A 115 1.24 -23.38 4.01
N SER A 116 0.64 -24.36 4.70
CA SER A 116 -0.73 -24.81 4.40
C SER A 116 -1.76 -23.70 4.53
N GLU A 117 -1.47 -22.68 5.35
CA GLU A 117 -2.24 -21.45 5.40
C GLU A 117 -2.21 -20.78 4.04
N VAL A 118 -1.07 -20.29 3.54
CA VAL A 118 -1.03 -19.49 2.30
C VAL A 118 -1.70 -20.18 1.10
N ARG A 119 -1.63 -21.51 1.00
CA ARG A 119 -2.33 -22.29 -0.04
C ARG A 119 -3.86 -22.15 0.06
N TYR A 120 -4.43 -22.22 1.26
CA TYR A 120 -5.87 -22.07 1.49
C TYR A 120 -6.39 -20.68 1.07
N TRP A 121 -5.58 -19.62 1.27
CA TRP A 121 -6.01 -18.26 0.93
C TRP A 121 -6.02 -18.01 -0.59
N ILE A 122 -5.11 -18.64 -1.32
CA ILE A 122 -5.04 -18.48 -2.78
C ILE A 122 -6.11 -19.33 -3.48
N ASP A 123 -6.40 -20.54 -2.99
CA ASP A 123 -7.42 -21.42 -3.57
C ASP A 123 -8.87 -20.92 -3.35
N ASP A 124 -9.12 -20.13 -2.29
CA ASP A 124 -10.45 -19.55 -1.98
C ASP A 124 -10.72 -18.25 -2.78
N THR A 125 -9.68 -17.60 -3.29
CA THR A 125 -9.82 -16.63 -4.37
C THR A 125 -9.88 -17.40 -5.69
N GLU A 126 -10.82 -17.12 -6.60
CA GLU A 126 -10.99 -17.85 -7.89
C GLU A 126 -9.78 -17.75 -8.87
N PHE A 127 -8.57 -17.51 -8.38
CA PHE A 127 -7.32 -17.63 -9.11
C PHE A 127 -6.98 -19.10 -9.34
N ASN A 128 -7.54 -19.65 -10.43
CA ASN A 128 -7.10 -20.92 -10.99
C ASN A 128 -5.60 -20.84 -11.34
N LEU A 129 -4.74 -21.32 -10.43
CA LEU A 129 -3.31 -21.46 -10.65
C LEU A 129 -2.95 -22.57 -11.67
N GLU A 130 -3.94 -23.19 -12.32
CA GLU A 130 -3.73 -24.25 -13.32
C GLU A 130 -3.10 -23.79 -14.65
N ILE A 131 -2.80 -22.50 -14.85
CA ILE A 131 -2.22 -21.99 -16.12
C ILE A 131 -0.84 -21.31 -15.92
N ILE A 132 -0.01 -21.79 -14.99
CA ILE A 132 1.45 -21.47 -14.99
C ILE A 132 2.31 -22.69 -14.65
#